data_AF-A0AA89CS30-F1
#
_entry.id   AF-A0AA89CS30-F1
#
_cell.length_a   1.000
_cell.length_b   1.000
_cell.length_c   1.000
_cell.angle_alpha   90.00
_cell.angle_beta   90.00
_cell.angle_gamma   90.00
#
_symmetry.space_group_name_H-M   'P 1'
#
loop_
_entity.id
_entity.type
_entity.pdbx_description
1 polymer ?
#
loop_
_entity_poly.entity_id
_entity_poly.type
_entity_poly.pdbx_seq_one_letter_code
_entity_poly.pdbx_strand_id
1 'polypeptide(L)'
;MDGFADWINGFIKTNFKRKFLLLIAVPFLLSSLFIIDFLLLPEHHQTESLRNTEWIFLPNHSIASKERSKHMGYNYTTENDYKFSTLRTKIESSYIEITSSPIFKTVKTVIVEGKEIAIQSGLNGVLGVLMISGNLILLISGSYVLLKQDISQNARLNLSFLSLFLFAIWGYALVEYG
;
A
#
# COMPACT_ATOMS: atom_id res chain seq x y z
N MET A 1 31.40 -0.21 4.60
CA MET A 1 30.37 0.44 3.78
C MET A 1 30.63 0.27 2.28
N ASP A 2 31.78 -0.24 1.86
CA ASP A 2 32.20 -0.32 0.45
C ASP A 2 31.44 -1.39 -0.37
N GLY A 3 31.02 -2.48 0.26
CA GLY A 3 30.33 -3.58 -0.44
C GLY A 3 29.00 -3.21 -1.10
N PHE A 4 28.25 -2.25 -0.54
CA PHE A 4 26.99 -1.80 -1.14
C PHE A 4 27.22 -0.93 -2.38
N ALA A 5 28.21 -0.02 -2.32
CA ALA A 5 28.59 0.81 -3.45
C ALA A 5 29.15 -0.02 -4.62
N ASP A 6 29.95 -1.03 -4.31
CA ASP A 6 30.49 -1.96 -5.30
C ASP A 6 29.41 -2.85 -5.92
N TRP A 7 28.43 -3.30 -5.12
CA TRP A 7 27.27 -4.04 -5.60
C TRP A 7 26.41 -3.20 -6.56
N ILE A 8 26.09 -1.95 -6.20
CA ILE A 8 25.36 -1.01 -7.07
C ILE A 8 26.13 -0.78 -8.37
N ASN A 9 27.44 -0.56 -8.30
CA ASN A 9 28.28 -0.37 -9.49
C ASN A 9 28.28 -1.62 -10.40
N GLY A 10 28.31 -2.82 -9.82
CA GLY A 10 28.18 -4.08 -10.56
C GLY A 10 26.80 -4.28 -11.20
N PHE A 11 25.73 -3.84 -10.53
CA PHE A 11 24.37 -3.88 -11.05
C PHE A 11 24.19 -2.95 -12.27
N ILE A 12 24.76 -1.75 -12.22
CA ILE A 12 24.63 -0.71 -13.25
C ILE A 12 25.43 -1.01 -14.53
N LYS A 13 26.60 -1.64 -14.41
CA LYS A 13 27.56 -1.80 -15.51
C LYS A 13 27.23 -2.92 -16.49
N THR A 14 26.67 -4.04 -16.03
CA THR A 14 26.46 -5.24 -16.87
C THR A 14 24.99 -5.67 -16.91
N ASN A 15 24.48 -5.95 -18.12
CA ASN A 15 23.13 -6.48 -18.36
C ASN A 15 22.00 -5.69 -17.66
N PHE A 16 22.17 -4.37 -17.54
CA PHE A 16 21.25 -3.47 -16.82
C PHE A 16 19.79 -3.67 -17.24
N LYS A 17 19.51 -3.73 -18.54
CA LYS A 17 18.14 -3.92 -19.05
C LYS A 17 17.46 -5.15 -18.46
N ARG A 18 18.12 -6.32 -18.53
CA ARG A 18 17.57 -7.58 -18.01
C ARG A 18 17.39 -7.53 -16.49
N LYS A 19 18.37 -7.01 -15.77
CA LYS A 19 18.32 -6.89 -14.31
C LYS A 19 17.22 -5.93 -13.84
N PHE A 20 17.11 -4.78 -14.50
CA PHE A 20 16.07 -3.80 -14.23
C PHE A 20 14.67 -4.37 -14.48
N LEU A 21 14.46 -5.02 -15.63
CA LEU A 21 13.17 -5.65 -15.95
C LEU A 21 12.77 -6.70 -14.93
N LEU A 22 13.72 -7.54 -14.47
CA LEU A 22 13.45 -8.50 -13.39
C LEU A 22 13.12 -7.79 -12.06
N LEU A 23 13.81 -6.70 -11.75
CA LEU A 23 13.60 -5.93 -10.53
C LEU A 23 12.21 -5.27 -10.48
N ILE A 24 11.72 -4.74 -11.61
CA ILE A 24 10.39 -4.13 -11.67
C ILE A 24 9.26 -5.13 -11.86
N ALA A 25 9.54 -6.34 -12.37
CA ALA A 25 8.51 -7.34 -12.62
C ALA A 25 7.78 -7.76 -11.35
N VAL A 26 8.51 -7.95 -10.24
CA VAL A 26 7.92 -8.34 -8.95
C VAL A 26 6.92 -7.30 -8.41
N PRO A 27 7.30 -6.02 -8.18
CA PRO A 27 6.36 -5.01 -7.70
C PRO A 27 5.22 -4.75 -8.71
N PHE A 28 5.48 -4.87 -10.02
CA PHE A 28 4.43 -4.73 -11.04
C PHE A 28 3.39 -5.86 -10.95
N LEU A 29 3.83 -7.11 -10.81
CA LEU A 29 2.93 -8.26 -10.67
C LEU A 29 2.13 -8.20 -9.37
N LEU A 30 2.78 -7.88 -8.24
CA LEU A 30 2.09 -7.74 -6.95
C LEU A 30 1.02 -6.66 -6.99
N SER A 31 1.35 -5.51 -7.59
CA SER A 31 0.40 -4.43 -7.79
C SER A 31 -0.74 -4.77 -8.72
N SER A 32 -0.45 -5.49 -9.81
CA SER A 32 -1.49 -5.98 -10.70
C SER A 32 -2.42 -6.96 -9.98
N LEU A 33 -1.88 -7.89 -9.18
CA LEU A 33 -2.67 -8.84 -8.39
C LEU A 33 -3.60 -8.11 -7.42
N PHE A 34 -3.07 -7.10 -6.72
CA PHE A 34 -3.86 -6.28 -5.81
C PHE A 34 -4.99 -5.53 -6.53
N ILE A 35 -4.70 -4.89 -7.67
CA ILE A 35 -5.71 -4.17 -8.45
C ILE A 35 -6.82 -5.13 -8.92
N ILE A 36 -6.44 -6.33 -9.37
CA ILE A 36 -7.40 -7.35 -9.79
C ILE A 36 -8.27 -7.77 -8.60
N ASP A 37 -7.66 -8.08 -7.46
CA ASP A 37 -8.40 -8.46 -6.25
C ASP A 37 -9.34 -7.36 -5.76
N PHE A 38 -8.85 -6.12 -5.77
CA PHE A 38 -9.56 -4.98 -5.23
C PHE A 38 -10.65 -4.45 -6.17
N LEU A 39 -10.48 -4.49 -7.49
CA LEU A 39 -11.44 -3.88 -8.43
C LEU A 39 -12.23 -4.88 -9.26
N LEU A 40 -11.69 -6.06 -9.57
CA LEU A 40 -12.27 -6.97 -10.56
C LEU A 40 -12.89 -8.22 -9.95
N LEU A 41 -12.34 -8.71 -8.83
CA LEU A 41 -12.88 -9.91 -8.19
C LEU A 41 -14.17 -9.62 -7.41
N PRO A 42 -15.10 -10.60 -7.35
CA PRO A 42 -16.35 -10.45 -6.62
C PRO A 42 -16.09 -10.26 -5.12
N GLU A 43 -16.84 -9.34 -4.53
CA GLU A 43 -16.71 -9.00 -3.11
C GLU A 43 -17.33 -10.08 -2.22
N HIS A 44 -16.72 -10.31 -1.06
CA HIS A 44 -17.30 -11.16 -0.02
C HIS A 44 -18.06 -10.30 0.99
N HIS A 45 -19.35 -10.61 1.14
CA HIS A 45 -20.24 -9.99 2.12
C HIS A 45 -20.34 -10.90 3.34
N GLN A 46 -20.06 -10.36 4.52
CA GLN A 46 -20.17 -11.14 5.76
C GLN A 46 -20.41 -10.24 6.97
N THR A 47 -21.03 -10.81 7.99
CA THR A 47 -21.22 -10.16 9.28
C THR A 47 -20.07 -10.56 10.20
N GLU A 48 -19.43 -9.56 10.82
CA GLU A 48 -18.28 -9.70 11.69
C GLU A 48 -18.55 -9.08 13.06
N SER A 49 -17.94 -9.66 14.08
CA SER A 49 -17.87 -9.08 15.43
C SER A 49 -16.59 -8.27 15.60
N LEU A 50 -16.69 -7.14 16.30
CA LEU A 50 -15.52 -6.32 16.63
C LEU A 50 -14.75 -6.91 17.81
N ARG A 51 -13.48 -7.26 17.59
CA ARG A 51 -12.58 -7.79 18.62
C ARG A 51 -11.83 -6.68 19.35
N ASN A 52 -11.30 -5.70 18.62
CA ASN A 52 -10.49 -4.62 19.19
C ASN A 52 -10.85 -3.26 18.57
N THR A 53 -10.72 -2.20 19.35
CA THR A 53 -10.89 -0.81 18.92
C THR A 53 -9.79 0.05 19.53
N GLU A 54 -8.96 0.64 18.68
CA GLU A 54 -7.84 1.50 19.07
C GLU A 54 -8.07 2.93 18.62
N TRP A 55 -7.64 3.90 19.42
CA TRP A 55 -7.80 5.31 19.10
C TRP A 55 -6.61 5.77 18.26
N ILE A 56 -6.90 6.45 17.15
CA ILE A 56 -5.90 7.08 16.29
C ILE A 56 -5.68 8.50 16.80
N PHE A 57 -4.45 8.80 17.22
CA PHE A 57 -4.04 10.14 17.63
C PHE A 57 -3.01 10.69 16.67
N LEU A 58 -3.14 11.97 16.30
CA LEU A 58 -2.07 12.66 15.58
C LEU A 58 -1.02 13.15 16.59
N PRO A 59 0.27 12.77 16.43
CA PRO A 59 1.34 13.34 17.23
C PRO A 59 1.46 14.84 16.93
N ASN A 60 1.42 15.67 17.96
CA ASN A 60 1.50 17.12 17.82
C ASN A 60 2.98 17.53 17.78
N HIS A 61 3.53 17.85 16.61
CA HIS A 61 4.93 18.24 16.42
C HIS A 61 5.17 19.76 16.60
N SER A 62 4.35 20.42 17.41
CA SER A 62 4.54 21.81 17.81
C SER A 62 5.49 21.89 19.01
N ILE A 63 6.69 22.43 18.83
CA ILE A 63 7.69 22.65 19.88
C ILE A 63 7.18 23.67 20.94
N ALA A 64 6.09 24.40 20.66
CA ALA A 64 5.68 25.57 21.45
C ALA A 64 4.34 25.43 22.19
N SER A 65 3.60 24.31 22.08
CA SER A 65 2.30 24.19 22.78
C SER A 65 2.08 22.79 23.39
N LYS A 66 1.87 22.75 24.72
CA LYS A 66 1.39 21.57 25.48
C LYS A 66 -0.08 21.25 25.16
N GLU A 67 -0.50 21.31 23.91
CA GLU A 67 -1.86 20.92 23.53
C GLU A 67 -1.96 19.40 23.39
N ARG A 68 -2.97 18.83 24.07
CA ARG A 68 -3.28 17.40 24.10
C ARG A 68 -3.43 16.86 22.68
N SER A 69 -2.87 15.67 22.42
CA SER A 69 -2.97 14.93 21.16
C SER A 69 -4.39 14.96 20.60
N LYS A 70 -4.53 15.36 19.32
CA LYS A 70 -5.84 15.44 18.68
C LYS A 70 -6.28 14.05 18.24
N HIS A 71 -7.42 13.59 18.78
CA HIS A 71 -8.07 12.36 18.34
C HIS A 71 -8.54 12.52 16.88
N MET A 72 -8.16 11.56 16.04
CA MET A 72 -8.38 11.58 14.60
C MET A 72 -9.44 10.56 14.16
N GLY A 73 -9.53 9.44 14.85
CA GLY A 73 -10.38 8.33 14.42
C GLY A 73 -10.11 7.07 15.21
N TYR A 74 -10.63 5.96 14.70
CA TYR A 74 -10.60 4.67 15.36
C TYR A 74 -10.10 3.61 14.39
N ASN A 75 -9.19 2.75 14.85
CA ASN A 75 -8.79 1.52 14.19
C ASN A 75 -9.62 0.38 14.78
N TYR A 76 -10.11 -0.50 13.92
CA TYR A 76 -10.90 -1.67 14.30
C TYR A 76 -10.23 -2.93 13.80
N THR A 77 -10.36 -3.99 14.58
CA THR A 77 -9.99 -5.35 14.17
C THR A 77 -11.15 -6.27 14.49
N THR A 78 -11.59 -7.06 13.52
CA THR A 78 -12.66 -8.05 13.73
C THR A 78 -12.11 -9.36 14.27
N GLU A 79 -12.99 -10.31 14.63
CA GLU A 79 -12.57 -11.65 15.05
C GLU A 79 -11.81 -12.42 13.97
N ASN A 80 -12.18 -12.25 12.70
CA ASN A 80 -11.48 -12.86 11.56
C ASN A 80 -10.30 -12.02 11.04
N ASP A 81 -9.73 -11.16 11.88
CA ASP A 81 -8.58 -10.29 11.63
C ASP A 81 -8.75 -9.29 10.47
N TYR A 82 -10.00 -8.91 10.14
CA TYR A 82 -10.23 -7.81 9.21
C TYR A 82 -9.91 -6.48 9.89
N LYS A 83 -9.07 -5.67 9.24
CA LYS A 83 -8.63 -4.37 9.76
C LYS A 83 -9.21 -3.24 8.92
N PHE A 84 -9.77 -2.25 9.60
CA PHE A 84 -10.24 -1.02 8.97
C PHE A 84 -10.21 0.13 9.96
N SER A 85 -10.40 1.36 9.47
CA SER A 85 -10.42 2.54 10.32
C SER A 85 -11.53 3.50 9.91
N THR A 86 -11.99 4.33 10.85
CA THR A 86 -12.98 5.38 10.62
C THR A 86 -12.47 6.72 11.12
N LEU A 87 -12.90 7.82 10.49
CA LEU A 87 -12.62 9.17 10.98
C LEU A 87 -13.73 9.64 11.90
N ARG A 88 -13.34 10.13 13.09
CA ARG A 88 -14.19 10.85 14.06
C ARG A 88 -15.41 10.09 14.61
N THR A 89 -15.94 9.10 13.89
CA THR A 89 -17.16 8.35 14.21
C THR A 89 -16.78 7.02 14.83
N LYS A 90 -17.19 6.83 16.09
CA LYS A 90 -17.01 5.56 16.78
C LYS A 90 -18.13 4.60 16.38
N ILE A 91 -17.78 3.35 16.11
CA ILE A 91 -18.76 2.27 15.96
C ILE A 91 -19.04 1.72 17.36
N GLU A 92 -20.29 1.80 17.78
CA GLU A 92 -20.73 1.29 19.09
C GLU A 92 -21.34 -0.12 18.99
N SER A 93 -21.79 -0.52 17.79
CA SER A 93 -22.32 -1.86 17.54
C SER A 93 -21.23 -2.92 17.69
N SER A 94 -21.56 -4.03 18.34
CA SER A 94 -20.67 -5.20 18.45
C SER A 94 -20.57 -5.99 17.14
N TYR A 95 -21.59 -5.87 16.27
CA TYR A 95 -21.65 -6.54 14.99
C TYR A 95 -21.74 -5.54 13.85
N ILE A 96 -20.99 -5.82 12.78
CA ILE A 96 -20.92 -5.00 11.58
C ILE A 96 -21.04 -5.91 10.36
N GLU A 97 -21.63 -5.39 9.30
CA GLU A 97 -21.57 -6.02 7.98
C GLU A 97 -20.38 -5.43 7.23
N ILE A 98 -19.54 -6.27 6.66
CA ILE A 98 -18.39 -5.82 5.87
C ILE A 98 -18.46 -6.39 4.45
N THR A 99 -17.97 -5.60 3.49
CA THR A 99 -17.53 -6.15 2.20
C THR A 99 -16.02 -6.13 2.13
N SER A 100 -15.45 -7.24 1.66
CA SER A 100 -14.00 -7.39 1.57
C SER A 100 -13.53 -7.97 0.24
N SER A 101 -12.29 -7.67 -0.13
CA SER A 101 -11.64 -8.30 -1.28
C SER A 101 -11.31 -9.76 -0.96
N PRO A 102 -11.43 -10.68 -1.94
CA PRO A 102 -11.33 -12.12 -1.65
C PRO A 102 -9.91 -12.61 -1.33
N ILE A 103 -8.87 -12.02 -1.90
CA ILE A 103 -7.47 -12.46 -1.72
C ILE A 103 -6.82 -11.71 -0.55
N PHE A 104 -6.79 -10.38 -0.60
CA PHE A 104 -6.12 -9.56 0.40
C PHE A 104 -7.01 -9.18 1.59
N LYS A 105 -8.26 -9.68 1.64
CA LYS A 105 -9.22 -9.40 2.72
C LYS A 105 -9.37 -7.91 3.02
N THR A 106 -9.18 -7.07 2.02
CA THR A 106 -9.20 -5.61 2.21
C THR A 106 -10.64 -5.19 2.40
N VAL A 107 -10.96 -4.59 3.55
CA VAL A 107 -12.30 -4.07 3.83
C VAL A 107 -12.58 -2.89 2.90
N LYS A 108 -13.68 -2.98 2.15
CA LYS A 108 -14.12 -1.99 1.16
C LYS A 108 -15.26 -1.13 1.69
N THR A 109 -16.24 -1.76 2.32
CA THR A 109 -17.37 -1.08 2.95
C THR A 109 -17.66 -1.68 4.31
N VAL A 110 -18.20 -0.86 5.20
CA VAL A 110 -18.68 -1.26 6.53
C VAL A 110 -20.07 -0.70 6.70
N ILE A 111 -21.03 -1.56 6.99
CA ILE A 111 -22.42 -1.22 7.24
C ILE A 111 -22.75 -1.54 8.69
N VAL A 112 -23.33 -0.57 9.39
CA VAL A 112 -23.76 -0.70 10.78
C VAL A 112 -25.22 -0.29 10.85
N GLU A 113 -26.07 -1.20 11.32
CA GLU A 113 -27.52 -0.97 11.45
C GLU A 113 -28.16 -0.45 10.15
N GLY A 114 -27.72 -1.00 9.00
CA GLY A 114 -28.21 -0.61 7.67
C GLY A 114 -27.66 0.72 7.14
N LYS A 115 -26.69 1.35 7.81
CA LYS A 115 -26.02 2.57 7.33
C LYS A 115 -24.56 2.30 7.00
N GLU A 116 -24.16 2.73 5.80
CA GLU A 116 -22.76 2.69 5.39
C GLU A 116 -21.94 3.72 6.17
N ILE A 117 -20.81 3.28 6.73
CA ILE A 117 -19.84 4.13 7.41
C ILE A 117 -18.65 4.32 6.50
N ALA A 118 -18.29 5.58 6.27
CA ALA A 118 -17.10 5.94 5.51
C ALA A 118 -15.83 5.43 6.22
N ILE A 119 -15.16 4.46 5.60
CA ILE A 119 -13.88 3.93 6.08
C ILE A 119 -12.69 4.70 5.50
N GLN A 120 -11.64 4.81 6.30
CA GLN A 120 -10.30 5.27 5.92
C GLN A 120 -9.33 4.08 5.91
N SER A 121 -9.78 2.92 5.43
CA SER A 121 -8.90 1.76 5.23
C SER A 121 -7.70 2.17 4.37
N GLY A 122 -6.48 1.98 4.90
CA GLY A 122 -5.24 2.52 4.34
C GLY A 122 -4.89 2.05 2.91
N LEU A 123 -5.55 0.99 2.42
CA LEU A 123 -5.47 0.52 1.04
C LEU A 123 -6.44 1.19 0.05
N ASN A 124 -7.58 1.68 0.53
CA ASN A 124 -8.69 2.12 -0.32
C ASN A 124 -8.51 3.58 -0.83
N GLY A 125 -7.66 4.36 -0.14
CA GLY A 125 -7.32 5.73 -0.54
C GLY A 125 -5.89 5.86 -1.08
N VAL A 126 -4.95 6.21 -0.19
CA VAL A 126 -3.60 6.62 -0.56
C VAL A 126 -2.81 5.48 -1.20
N LEU A 127 -2.88 4.28 -0.61
CA LEU A 127 -2.07 3.17 -1.09
C LEU A 127 -2.61 2.59 -2.40
N GLY A 128 -3.93 2.56 -2.62
CA GLY A 128 -4.53 2.22 -3.92
C GLY A 128 -4.12 3.19 -5.03
N VAL A 129 -4.15 4.50 -4.77
CA VAL A 129 -3.64 5.52 -5.72
C VAL A 129 -2.14 5.35 -5.98
N LEU A 130 -1.35 5.06 -4.95
CA LEU A 130 0.09 4.77 -5.08
C LEU A 130 0.36 3.51 -5.89
N MET A 131 -0.47 2.47 -5.77
CA MET A 131 -0.34 1.22 -6.53
C MET A 131 -0.66 1.42 -8.01
N ILE A 132 -1.73 2.16 -8.32
CA ILE A 132 -2.11 2.50 -9.71
C ILE A 132 -1.03 3.38 -10.37
N SER A 133 -0.66 4.48 -9.70
CA SER A 133 0.38 5.39 -10.22
C SER A 133 1.75 4.72 -10.28
N GLY A 134 2.08 3.86 -9.31
CA GLY A 134 3.28 3.02 -9.31
C GLY A 134 3.36 2.10 -10.52
N ASN A 135 2.27 1.42 -10.87
CA ASN A 135 2.21 0.59 -12.08
C ASN A 135 2.42 1.40 -13.35
N LEU A 136 1.80 2.58 -13.46
CA LEU A 136 1.99 3.46 -14.60
C LEU A 136 3.46 3.90 -14.73
N ILE A 137 4.08 4.29 -13.62
CA ILE A 137 5.49 4.68 -13.56
C ILE A 137 6.40 3.50 -13.95
N LEU A 138 6.12 2.29 -13.47
CA LEU A 138 6.88 1.09 -13.82
C LEU A 138 6.74 0.74 -15.31
N LEU A 139 5.55 0.86 -15.89
CA LEU A 139 5.32 0.65 -17.32
C LEU A 139 6.07 1.66 -18.18
N ILE A 140 6.01 2.94 -17.84
CA ILE A 140 6.75 4.00 -18.54
C ILE A 140 8.26 3.75 -18.43
N SER A 141 8.74 3.40 -17.24
CA SER A 141 10.15 3.12 -16.98
C SER A 141 10.64 1.88 -17.73
N GLY A 142 9.88 0.79 -17.71
CA GLY A 142 10.17 -0.43 -18.47
C GLY A 142 10.20 -0.18 -19.97
N SER A 143 9.19 0.55 -20.48
CA SER A 143 9.11 0.94 -21.90
C SER A 143 10.30 1.80 -22.31
N TYR A 144 10.68 2.77 -21.49
CA TYR A 144 11.87 3.60 -21.72
C TYR A 144 13.15 2.74 -21.83
N VAL A 145 13.35 1.80 -20.91
CA VAL A 145 14.54 0.91 -20.90
C VAL A 145 14.58 -0.03 -22.11
N LEU A 146 13.42 -0.48 -22.59
CA LEU A 146 13.32 -1.32 -23.78
C LEU A 146 13.61 -0.53 -25.06
N LEU A 147 13.03 0.66 -25.21
CA LEU A 147 13.10 1.46 -26.43
C LEU A 147 14.45 2.17 -26.60
N LYS A 148 15.12 2.57 -25.51
CA LYS A 148 16.42 3.24 -25.60
C LYS A 148 17.56 2.23 -25.78
N GLN A 149 18.38 2.41 -26.81
CA GLN A 149 19.58 1.60 -27.03
C GLN A 149 20.61 1.88 -25.94
N ASP A 150 20.96 3.16 -25.74
CA ASP A 150 21.87 3.61 -24.70
C ASP A 150 21.16 4.41 -23.61
N ILE A 151 21.42 4.03 -22.37
CA ILE A 151 20.89 4.67 -21.17
C ILE A 151 22.06 5.24 -20.38
N SER A 152 22.00 6.54 -20.08
CA SER A 152 23.03 7.23 -19.30
C SER A 152 23.16 6.65 -17.90
N GLN A 153 24.36 6.75 -17.31
CA GLN A 153 24.60 6.22 -15.96
C GLN A 153 23.68 6.84 -14.91
N ASN A 154 23.39 8.15 -15.03
CA ASN A 154 22.47 8.85 -14.15
C ASN A 154 21.04 8.32 -14.27
N ALA A 155 20.57 8.05 -15.49
CA ALA A 155 19.25 7.45 -15.70
C ALA A 155 19.17 6.03 -15.11
N ARG A 156 20.23 5.22 -15.25
CA ARG A 156 20.28 3.88 -14.63
C ARG A 156 20.18 3.92 -13.11
N LEU A 157 20.86 4.87 -12.48
CA LEU A 157 20.80 5.10 -11.03
C LEU A 157 19.39 5.48 -10.59
N ASN A 158 18.78 6.49 -11.22
CA ASN A 158 17.44 6.96 -10.88
C ASN A 158 16.40 5.84 -11.02
N LEU A 159 16.46 5.07 -12.09
CA LEU A 159 15.59 3.92 -12.32
C LEU A 159 15.76 2.83 -11.25
N SER A 160 17.00 2.56 -10.84
CA SER A 160 17.29 1.57 -9.79
C SER A 160 16.74 2.01 -8.43
N PHE A 161 16.95 3.28 -8.05
CA PHE A 161 16.42 3.83 -6.81
C PHE A 161 14.89 3.86 -6.78
N LEU A 162 14.27 4.25 -7.89
CA LEU A 162 12.82 4.21 -8.05
C LEU A 162 12.26 2.79 -7.84
N SER A 163 12.92 1.79 -8.40
CA SER A 163 12.51 0.39 -8.25
C SER A 163 12.66 -0.10 -6.82
N LEU A 164 13.76 0.24 -6.15
CA LEU A 164 13.98 -0.10 -4.73
C LEU A 164 12.95 0.57 -3.82
N PHE A 165 12.61 1.84 -4.09
CA PHE A 165 11.58 2.56 -3.36
C PHE A 165 10.20 1.89 -3.51
N LEU A 166 9.83 1.52 -4.73
CA LEU A 166 8.57 0.81 -4.97
C LEU A 166 8.56 -0.59 -4.33
N PHE A 167 9.70 -1.28 -4.32
CA PHE A 167 9.84 -2.56 -3.63
C PHE A 167 9.65 -2.41 -2.11
N ALA A 168 10.18 -1.34 -1.52
CA ALA A 168 10.00 -1.03 -0.10
C ALA A 168 8.54 -0.71 0.24
N ILE A 169 7.83 0.05 -0.61
CA ILE A 169 6.39 0.29 -0.47
C ILE A 169 5.62 -1.03 -0.46
N TRP A 170 5.94 -1.93 -1.40
CA TRP A 170 5.32 -3.27 -1.45
C TRP A 170 5.63 -4.12 -0.24
N GLY A 171 6.89 -4.12 0.23
CA GLY A 171 7.28 -4.82 1.44
C GLY A 171 6.48 -4.34 2.66
N TYR A 172 6.29 -3.03 2.80
CA TYR A 172 5.46 -2.45 3.85
C TYR A 172 3.98 -2.86 3.69
N ALA A 173 3.43 -2.77 2.48
CA ALA A 173 2.03 -3.14 2.22
C ALA A 173 1.77 -4.63 2.54
N LEU A 174 2.68 -5.53 2.20
CA LEU A 174 2.54 -6.95 2.51
C LEU A 174 2.66 -7.25 4.01
N VAL A 175 3.45 -6.50 4.78
CA VAL A 175 3.55 -6.70 6.24
C VAL A 175 2.31 -6.18 6.97
N GLU A 176 1.76 -5.06 6.52
CA GLU A 176 0.61 -4.44 7.17
C GLU A 176 -0.72 -5.14 6.81
N TYR A 177 -0.82 -5.66 5.59
CA TYR A 177 -2.06 -6.16 4.99
C TYR A 177 -2.02 -7.59 4.44
N GLY A 178 -0.87 -8.27 4.49
CA GLY A 178 -0.74 -9.71 4.20
C GLY A 178 -0.83 -10.54 5.46
#